data_AF-A0A1W1CKE0-F1
#
_entry.id   AF-A0A1W1CKE0-F1
#
_cell.length_a   1.000
_cell.length_b   1.000
_cell.length_c   1.000
_cell.angle_alpha   90.00
_cell.angle_beta   90.00
_cell.angle_gamma   90.00
#
_symmetry.space_group_name_H-M   'P 1'
#
loop_
_entity.id
_entity.type
_entity.pdbx_description
1 polymer ?
#
loop_
_entity_poly.entity_id
_entity_poly.type
_entity_poly.pdbx_seq_one_letter_code
_entity_poly.pdbx_strand_id
1 'polypeptide(L)'
;MAKRKGGKSLFSLSTLLASFFGAAMIAGAFAYFNYKFSEYKFIDFKKWSFYEKSDIFLPKAERYIVIFYSSRQKNSMQKLLNLKLKTHILAIDYYNQIHKNSKNIIFLRAGTNTSLQFIQRFNIYKVPSLFFIKRIKETLYKQDSMIHKLNRLENIKEEKYE
;
A
#
# COMPACT_ATOMS: atom_id res chain seq x y z
N MET A 1 -70.46 15.47 2.64
CA MET A 1 -70.09 14.08 2.32
C MET A 1 -68.56 14.01 2.28
N ALA A 2 -67.92 13.51 3.34
CA ALA A 2 -66.46 13.63 3.52
C ALA A 2 -65.69 12.60 2.69
N LYS A 3 -64.75 13.09 1.87
CA LYS A 3 -63.83 12.34 1.02
C LYS A 3 -62.87 11.51 1.90
N ARG A 4 -63.11 10.19 2.06
CA ARG A 4 -62.14 9.28 2.69
C ARG A 4 -60.93 9.14 1.76
N LYS A 5 -59.86 9.89 2.05
CA LYS A 5 -58.52 9.66 1.48
C LYS A 5 -58.06 8.28 1.95
N GLY A 6 -58.07 7.29 1.07
CA GLY A 6 -57.53 5.96 1.34
C GLY A 6 -56.08 6.06 1.79
N GLY A 7 -55.81 5.59 3.02
CA GLY A 7 -54.48 5.58 3.61
C GLY A 7 -53.53 4.78 2.73
N LYS A 8 -52.42 5.38 2.32
CA LYS A 8 -51.32 4.67 1.66
C LYS A 8 -50.78 3.64 2.66
N SER A 9 -51.08 2.37 2.44
CA SER A 9 -50.52 1.27 3.23
C SER A 9 -49.00 1.31 3.13
N LEU A 10 -48.33 1.51 4.27
CA LEU A 10 -46.87 1.49 4.39
C LEU A 10 -46.27 0.09 4.12
N PHE A 11 -47.12 -0.92 3.93
CA PHE A 11 -46.77 -2.31 3.62
C PHE A 11 -47.29 -2.73 2.25
N SER A 12 -47.06 -1.91 1.22
CA SER A 12 -47.26 -2.39 -0.15
C SER A 12 -46.15 -3.38 -0.51
N LEU A 13 -46.46 -4.45 -1.25
CA LEU A 13 -45.47 -5.40 -1.76
C LEU A 13 -44.31 -4.69 -2.50
N SER A 14 -44.62 -3.59 -3.19
CA SER A 14 -43.62 -2.75 -3.85
C SER A 14 -42.65 -2.06 -2.88
N THR A 15 -43.13 -1.61 -1.72
CA THR A 15 -42.28 -1.00 -0.68
C THR A 15 -41.36 -2.05 -0.05
N LEU A 16 -41.85 -3.27 0.16
CA LEU A 16 -41.11 -4.38 0.76
C LEU A 16 -40.06 -4.96 -0.21
N LEU A 17 -40.38 -5.03 -1.50
CA LEU A 17 -39.41 -5.35 -2.54
C LEU A 17 -38.36 -4.24 -2.69
N ALA A 18 -38.76 -2.97 -2.70
CA ALA A 18 -37.83 -1.84 -2.80
C ALA A 18 -36.87 -1.78 -1.61
N SER A 19 -37.34 -2.02 -0.38
CA SER A 19 -36.47 -2.09 0.80
C SER A 19 -35.54 -3.29 0.74
N PHE A 20 -36.01 -4.46 0.29
CA PHE A 20 -35.18 -5.64 0.07
C PHE A 20 -34.08 -5.38 -0.97
N PHE A 21 -34.42 -4.86 -2.16
CA PHE A 21 -33.44 -4.56 -3.20
C PHE A 21 -32.50 -3.43 -2.80
N GLY A 22 -33.00 -2.41 -2.08
CA GLY A 22 -32.16 -1.34 -1.51
C GLY A 22 -31.13 -1.90 -0.52
N ALA A 23 -31.58 -2.74 0.42
CA ALA A 23 -30.69 -3.40 1.36
C ALA A 23 -29.70 -4.36 0.66
N ALA A 24 -30.17 -5.12 -0.33
CA ALA A 24 -29.32 -6.03 -1.11
C ALA A 24 -28.25 -5.30 -1.91
N MET A 25 -28.57 -4.15 -2.52
CA MET A 25 -27.59 -3.30 -3.22
C MET A 25 -26.54 -2.74 -2.26
N ILE A 26 -26.96 -2.24 -1.09
CA ILE A 26 -26.02 -1.72 -0.07
C ILE A 26 -25.10 -2.85 0.43
N ALA A 27 -25.68 -4.01 0.77
CA ALA A 27 -24.92 -5.17 1.22
C ALA A 27 -23.96 -5.67 0.13
N GLY A 28 -24.40 -5.70 -1.12
CA GLY A 28 -23.57 -6.09 -2.26
C GLY A 28 -22.42 -5.11 -2.51
N ALA A 29 -22.71 -3.80 -2.51
CA ALA A 29 -21.67 -2.77 -2.62
C ALA A 29 -20.67 -2.87 -1.45
N PHE A 30 -21.17 -3.02 -0.22
CA PHE A 30 -20.34 -3.20 0.97
C PHE A 30 -19.46 -4.44 0.86
N ALA A 31 -20.03 -5.59 0.47
CA ALA A 31 -19.28 -6.83 0.28
C ALA A 31 -18.20 -6.68 -0.82
N TYR A 32 -18.55 -6.06 -1.95
CA TYR A 32 -17.61 -5.79 -3.03
C TYR A 32 -16.45 -4.87 -2.59
N PHE A 33 -16.76 -3.77 -1.91
CA PHE A 33 -15.74 -2.86 -1.40
C PHE A 33 -14.84 -3.53 -0.36
N ASN A 34 -15.39 -4.34 0.56
CA ASN A 34 -14.57 -5.10 1.51
C ASN A 34 -13.71 -6.15 0.82
N TYR A 35 -14.25 -6.84 -0.18
CA TYR A 35 -13.49 -7.79 -0.98
C TYR A 35 -12.30 -7.11 -1.67
N LYS A 36 -12.54 -6.01 -2.40
CA LYS A 36 -11.47 -5.21 -3.03
C LYS A 36 -10.52 -4.57 -2.03
N PHE A 37 -11.00 -4.20 -0.83
CA PHE A 37 -10.13 -3.68 0.21
C PHE A 37 -9.20 -4.76 0.78
N SER A 38 -9.66 -6.01 0.85
CA SER A 38 -8.84 -7.14 1.31
C SER A 38 -7.73 -7.53 0.33
N GLU A 39 -7.88 -7.18 -0.97
CA GLU A 39 -6.80 -7.31 -1.96
C GLU A 39 -5.65 -6.31 -1.71
N TYR A 40 -5.89 -5.20 -1.00
CA TYR A 40 -4.84 -4.24 -0.72
C TYR A 40 -3.84 -4.78 0.30
N LYS A 41 -2.57 -4.53 0.01
CA LYS A 41 -1.46 -4.93 0.87
C LYS A 41 -1.05 -3.74 1.71
N PHE A 42 -0.84 -3.99 3.00
CA PHE A 42 -0.55 -2.96 3.99
C PHE A 42 0.78 -3.22 4.69
N ILE A 43 1.44 -2.15 5.10
CA ILE A 43 2.61 -2.12 5.98
C ILE A 43 2.23 -1.32 7.20
N ASP A 44 2.39 -1.89 8.39
CA ASP A 44 2.27 -1.16 9.64
C ASP A 44 3.64 -1.09 10.31
N PHE A 45 4.27 0.08 10.29
CA PHE A 45 5.59 0.29 10.88
C PHE A 45 5.61 0.18 12.41
N LYS A 46 4.44 0.07 13.07
CA LYS A 46 4.34 -0.28 14.50
C LYS A 46 4.42 -1.79 14.74
N LYS A 47 3.93 -2.59 13.80
CA LYS A 47 3.96 -4.07 13.89
C LYS A 47 5.23 -4.65 13.30
N TRP A 48 5.73 -4.04 12.23
CA TRP A 48 6.91 -4.47 11.50
C TRP A 48 8.06 -3.52 11.76
N SER A 49 8.99 -3.97 12.61
CA SER A 49 10.17 -3.18 12.97
C SER A 49 11.17 -3.17 11.84
N PHE A 50 11.35 -1.99 11.25
CA PHE A 50 12.47 -1.67 10.38
C PHE A 50 13.46 -0.80 11.14
N TYR A 51 14.74 -0.92 10.80
CA TYR A 51 15.82 -0.21 11.47
C TYR A 51 16.55 0.69 10.48
N GLU A 52 16.63 1.97 10.83
CA GLU A 52 17.51 2.93 10.19
C GLU A 52 18.80 2.99 11.01
N LYS A 53 19.91 2.48 10.45
CA LYS A 53 21.15 2.28 11.21
C LYS A 53 20.85 1.49 12.49
N SER A 54 21.02 2.06 13.68
CA SER A 54 20.75 1.43 14.99
C SER A 54 19.32 1.59 15.48
N ASP A 55 18.56 2.55 14.95
CA ASP A 55 17.31 3.01 15.56
C ASP A 55 16.10 2.44 14.82
N ILE A 56 14.98 2.28 15.54
CA ILE A 56 13.73 1.89 14.90
C ILE A 56 13.26 3.03 13.99
N PHE A 57 13.02 2.69 12.73
CA PHE A 57 12.56 3.65 11.74
C PHE A 57 11.10 4.05 12.01
N LEU A 58 10.86 5.36 12.01
CA LEU A 58 9.52 5.94 12.14
C LEU A 58 9.19 6.72 10.87
N PRO A 59 8.11 6.36 10.16
CA PRO A 59 7.77 6.99 8.89
C PRO A 59 7.19 8.40 9.08
N LYS A 60 7.74 9.38 8.37
CA LYS A 60 7.39 10.82 8.50
C LYS A 60 6.66 11.39 7.29
N ALA A 61 6.91 10.89 6.08
CA ALA A 61 6.29 11.38 4.86
C ALA A 61 4.91 10.73 4.63
N GLU A 62 4.08 11.37 3.82
CA GLU A 62 2.77 10.83 3.41
C GLU A 62 2.90 9.71 2.37
N ARG A 63 3.94 9.77 1.54
CA ARG A 63 4.18 8.82 0.45
C ARG A 63 5.65 8.41 0.41
N TYR A 64 5.87 7.14 0.13
CA TYR A 64 7.20 6.57 -0.04
C TYR A 64 7.25 5.66 -1.26
N ILE A 65 8.44 5.60 -1.86
CA ILE A 65 8.81 4.55 -2.80
C ILE A 65 9.54 3.49 -2.00
N VAL A 66 9.00 2.28 -1.96
CA VAL A 66 9.67 1.15 -1.31
C VAL A 66 10.48 0.42 -2.35
N ILE A 67 11.77 0.23 -2.07
CA ILE A 67 12.67 -0.57 -2.90
C ILE A 67 13.21 -1.69 -2.04
N PHE A 68 12.83 -2.92 -2.38
CA PHE A 68 13.39 -4.12 -1.77
C PHE A 68 14.52 -4.64 -2.66
N TYR A 69 15.75 -4.66 -2.15
CA TYR A 69 16.93 -4.97 -2.94
C TYR A 69 17.88 -5.92 -2.22
N SER A 70 18.89 -6.39 -2.96
CA SER A 70 19.99 -7.18 -2.43
C SER A 70 21.29 -6.40 -2.56
N SER A 71 21.92 -6.06 -1.44
CA SER A 71 23.24 -5.41 -1.42
C SER A 71 24.36 -6.29 -2.00
N ARG A 72 24.19 -7.62 -2.00
CA ARG A 72 25.15 -8.56 -2.62
C ARG A 72 25.00 -8.68 -4.13
N GLN A 73 23.91 -8.20 -4.71
CA GLN A 73 23.72 -8.23 -6.16
C GLN A 73 24.50 -7.06 -6.79
N LYS A 74 25.40 -7.39 -7.73
CA LYS A 74 26.25 -6.41 -8.43
C LYS A 74 25.42 -5.24 -8.99
N ASN A 75 25.93 -4.02 -8.80
CA ASN A 75 25.38 -2.76 -9.31
C ASN A 75 24.02 -2.32 -8.76
N SER A 76 23.39 -3.06 -7.84
CA SER A 76 22.07 -2.70 -7.27
C SER A 76 22.10 -1.37 -6.54
N MET A 77 23.17 -1.14 -5.77
CA MET A 77 23.36 0.11 -5.03
C MET A 77 23.60 1.30 -5.96
N GLN A 78 24.42 1.13 -7.00
CA GLN A 78 24.69 2.17 -7.99
C GLN A 78 23.41 2.56 -8.75
N LYS A 79 22.62 1.56 -9.17
CA LYS A 79 21.32 1.79 -9.80
C LYS A 79 20.38 2.59 -8.89
N LEU A 80 20.35 2.26 -7.60
CA LEU A 80 19.49 2.90 -6.62
C LEU A 80 19.91 4.36 -6.34
N LEU A 81 21.21 4.63 -6.24
CA LEU A 81 21.76 5.98 -6.06
C LEU A 81 21.57 6.87 -7.29
N ASN A 82 21.56 6.30 -8.48
CA ASN A 82 21.34 7.03 -9.74
C ASN A 82 19.88 7.41 -9.97
N LEU A 83 18.94 6.93 -9.14
CA LEU A 83 17.54 7.33 -9.20
C LEU A 83 17.40 8.78 -8.73
N LYS A 84 17.33 9.70 -9.69
CA LYS A 84 16.97 11.11 -9.46
C LYS A 84 15.47 11.27 -9.19
N LEU A 85 14.96 10.64 -8.14
CA LEU A 85 13.56 10.76 -7.73
C LEU A 85 13.42 11.84 -6.65
N LYS A 86 12.40 12.70 -6.81
CA LYS A 86 12.09 13.78 -5.84
C LYS A 86 11.44 13.24 -4.55
N THR A 87 10.87 12.05 -4.60
CA THR A 87 10.12 11.41 -3.51
C THR A 87 11.06 10.65 -2.56
N HIS A 88 10.68 10.55 -1.29
CA HIS A 88 11.41 9.75 -0.30
C HIS A 88 11.37 8.26 -0.63
N ILE A 89 12.54 7.63 -0.59
CA ILE A 89 12.76 6.21 -0.89
C ILE A 89 13.09 5.47 0.40
N LEU A 90 12.39 4.36 0.64
CA LEU A 90 12.71 3.38 1.66
C LEU A 90 13.41 2.20 0.98
N ALA A 91 14.72 2.14 1.09
CA ALA A 91 15.54 1.09 0.51
C ALA A 91 15.78 -0.01 1.56
N ILE A 92 15.05 -1.12 1.46
CA ILE A 92 15.12 -2.25 2.38
C ILE A 92 16.10 -3.28 1.81
N ASP A 93 17.21 -3.52 2.51
CA ASP A 93 18.20 -4.51 2.10
C ASP A 93 17.87 -5.91 2.65
N TYR A 94 17.75 -6.89 1.76
CA TYR A 94 17.58 -8.29 2.10
C TYR A 94 18.73 -8.85 2.96
N TYR A 95 19.97 -8.37 2.73
CA TYR A 95 21.15 -8.83 3.48
C TYR A 95 21.47 -7.98 4.71
N ASN A 96 20.62 -7.01 5.04
CA ASN A 96 20.74 -6.16 6.23
C ASN A 96 22.10 -5.45 6.38
N GLN A 97 22.73 -5.06 5.28
CA GLN A 97 23.95 -4.26 5.32
C GLN A 97 23.65 -2.84 5.82
N ILE A 98 24.60 -2.30 6.58
CA ILE A 98 24.51 -0.92 7.09
C ILE A 98 24.96 0.03 5.99
N HIS A 99 24.07 0.94 5.61
CA HIS A 99 24.36 2.01 4.66
C HIS A 99 24.03 3.37 5.28
N LYS A 100 24.78 4.40 4.88
CA LYS A 100 24.45 5.78 5.24
C LYS A 100 23.32 6.26 4.33
N ASN A 101 22.32 6.93 4.90
CA ASN A 101 21.27 7.59 4.13
C ASN A 101 21.86 8.60 3.15
N SER A 102 21.17 8.74 2.01
CA SER A 102 21.37 9.83 1.06
C SER A 102 20.20 10.80 1.14
N LYS A 103 20.26 11.93 0.41
CA LYS A 103 19.31 13.05 0.51
C LYS A 103 17.84 12.61 0.54
N ASN A 104 17.46 11.71 -0.37
CA ASN A 104 16.08 11.21 -0.49
C ASN A 104 15.96 9.70 -0.20
N ILE A 105 17.04 9.02 0.18
CA ILE A 105 17.06 7.56 0.33
C ILE A 105 17.38 7.21 1.77
N ILE A 106 16.43 6.54 2.41
CA ILE A 106 16.55 5.99 3.76
C ILE A 106 16.83 4.50 3.62
N PHE A 107 18.00 4.06 4.09
CA PHE A 107 18.36 2.66 4.06
C PHE A 107 17.84 1.97 5.32
N LEU A 108 17.04 0.94 5.09
CA LEU A 108 16.36 0.20 6.13
C LEU A 108 16.86 -1.24 6.17
N ARG A 109 16.93 -1.75 7.39
CA ARG A 109 17.18 -3.16 7.70
C ARG A 109 15.97 -3.74 8.40
N ALA A 110 15.79 -5.04 8.34
CA ALA A 110 14.69 -5.73 8.98
C ALA A 110 15.16 -7.06 9.56
N GLY A 111 14.61 -7.42 10.72
CA GLY A 111 14.79 -8.77 11.25
C GLY A 111 14.23 -9.82 10.30
N THR A 112 14.74 -11.05 10.35
CA THR A 112 14.36 -12.14 9.44
C THR A 112 12.85 -12.34 9.33
N ASN A 113 12.14 -12.34 10.46
CA ASN A 113 10.68 -12.50 10.48
C ASN A 113 9.96 -11.36 9.75
N THR A 114 10.37 -10.11 10.00
CA THR A 114 9.84 -8.94 9.31
C THR A 114 10.11 -9.03 7.80
N SER A 115 11.33 -9.39 7.40
CA SER A 115 11.70 -9.56 5.98
C SER A 115 10.86 -10.64 5.30
N LEU A 116 10.66 -11.81 5.94
CA LEU A 116 9.84 -12.89 5.40
C LEU A 116 8.37 -12.48 5.26
N GLN A 117 7.79 -11.88 6.30
CA GLN A 117 6.42 -11.38 6.27
C GLN A 117 6.23 -10.30 5.20
N PHE A 118 7.21 -9.42 5.04
CA PHE A 118 7.23 -8.40 3.99
C PHE A 118 7.28 -9.04 2.59
N ILE A 119 8.21 -9.96 2.34
CA ILE A 119 8.32 -10.69 1.06
C ILE A 119 7.00 -11.39 0.72
N GLN A 120 6.43 -12.12 1.68
CA GLN A 120 5.19 -12.88 1.50
C GLN A 120 3.99 -11.96 1.28
N ARG A 121 3.79 -10.95 2.14
CA ARG A 121 2.67 -10.01 1.99
C ARG A 121 2.70 -9.32 0.64
N PHE A 122 3.88 -8.92 0.19
CA PHE A 122 4.04 -8.21 -1.07
C PHE A 122 4.16 -9.15 -2.29
N ASN A 123 4.27 -10.47 -2.11
CA ASN A 123 4.52 -11.42 -3.20
C ASN A 123 5.80 -11.05 -3.98
N ILE A 124 6.88 -10.75 -3.28
CA ILE A 124 8.16 -10.36 -3.89
C ILE A 124 8.92 -11.61 -4.32
N TYR A 125 8.85 -11.96 -5.59
CA TYR A 125 9.54 -13.14 -6.14
C TYR A 125 10.92 -12.82 -6.74
N LYS A 126 11.22 -11.54 -6.99
CA LYS A 126 12.47 -11.09 -7.65
C LYS A 126 12.97 -9.82 -6.98
N VAL A 127 14.29 -9.66 -6.92
CA VAL A 127 14.95 -8.43 -6.45
C VAL A 127 15.84 -7.85 -7.57
N PRO A 128 16.02 -6.52 -7.63
CA PRO A 128 15.29 -5.50 -6.88
C PRO A 128 13.82 -5.34 -7.33
N SER A 129 12.93 -5.10 -6.37
CA SER A 129 11.50 -4.82 -6.56
C SER A 129 11.13 -3.44 -6.01
N LEU A 130 10.20 -2.77 -6.67
CA LEU A 130 9.76 -1.42 -6.33
C LEU A 130 8.24 -1.28 -6.38
N PHE A 131 7.70 -0.56 -5.42
CA PHE A 131 6.30 -0.14 -5.41
C PHE A 131 6.12 1.11 -4.55
N PHE A 132 4.99 1.77 -4.72
CA PHE A 132 4.61 2.95 -3.95
C PHE A 132 3.75 2.56 -2.76
N ILE A 133 3.93 3.28 -1.65
CA ILE A 133 3.05 3.20 -0.50
C ILE A 133 2.56 4.60 -0.10
N LYS A 134 1.32 4.66 0.36
CA LYS A 134 0.67 5.89 0.83
C LYS A 134 0.15 5.70 2.25
N ARG A 135 0.37 6.69 3.11
CA ARG A 135 -0.12 6.70 4.49
C ARG A 135 -1.65 6.70 4.46
N ILE A 136 -2.24 5.84 5.27
CA ILE A 136 -3.69 5.82 5.53
C ILE A 136 -3.98 6.36 6.91
N LYS A 137 -3.19 5.96 7.91
CA LYS A 137 -3.34 6.40 9.30
C LYS A 137 -2.05 6.15 10.07
N GLU A 138 -1.54 7.13 10.81
CA GLU A 138 -0.36 6.97 11.69
C GLU A 138 0.81 6.25 10.97
N THR A 139 1.17 5.04 11.42
CA THR A 139 2.22 4.16 10.87
C THR A 139 1.71 3.14 9.86
N LEU A 140 0.42 3.17 9.50
CA LEU A 140 -0.22 2.27 8.55
C LEU A 140 -0.20 2.86 7.14
N TYR A 141 0.42 2.11 6.23
CA TYR A 141 0.57 2.46 4.82
C TYR A 141 -0.07 1.38 3.95
N LYS A 142 -0.70 1.82 2.87
CA LYS A 142 -1.28 0.96 1.84
C LYS A 142 -0.39 0.96 0.60
N GLN A 143 -0.29 -0.17 -0.08
CA GLN A 143 0.29 -0.27 -1.41
C GLN A 143 -0.56 0.52 -2.43
N ASP A 144 0.08 1.46 -3.10
CA ASP A 144 -0.56 2.40 -4.03
C ASP A 144 -0.17 2.13 -5.50
N SER A 145 0.60 1.07 -5.77
CA SER A 145 1.01 0.70 -7.14
C SER A 145 1.22 -0.81 -7.29
N MET A 146 1.31 -1.28 -8.54
CA MET A 146 1.85 -2.62 -8.82
C MET A 146 3.33 -2.70 -8.45
N ILE A 147 3.83 -3.93 -8.25
CA ILE A 147 5.25 -4.18 -8.02
C ILE A 147 5.97 -4.22 -9.36
N HIS A 148 6.89 -3.30 -9.56
CA HIS A 148 7.73 -3.21 -10.75
C HIS A 148 9.15 -3.71 -10.44
N LYS A 149 9.80 -4.25 -11.47
CA LYS A 149 11.26 -4.48 -11.42
C LYS A 149 11.96 -3.14 -11.56
N LEU A 150 13.10 -2.95 -10.86
CA LEU A 150 13.88 -1.71 -10.89
C LEU A 150 14.25 -1.26 -12.32
N ASN A 151 14.44 -2.19 -13.27
CA ASN A 151 14.76 -1.87 -14.67
C ASN A 151 13.63 -1.12 -15.42
N ARG A 152 12.42 -0.98 -14.86
CA ARG A 152 11.31 -0.19 -15.45
C ARG A 152 11.23 1.26 -14.95
N LEU A 153 12.10 1.67 -14.02
CA LEU A 153 12.08 3.00 -13.41
C LEU A 153 12.44 4.15 -14.35
N GLU A 154 13.15 3.87 -15.43
CA GLU A 154 13.44 4.87 -16.46
C GLU A 154 12.15 5.45 -17.06
N ASN A 155 11.07 4.66 -17.07
CA ASN A 155 9.74 5.04 -17.57
C ASN A 155 8.83 5.66 -16.50
N ILE A 156 9.16 5.55 -15.20
CA ILE A 156 8.32 6.06 -14.09
C ILE A 156 8.44 7.59 -13.94
N LYS A 157 9.41 8.23 -14.62
CA LYS A 157 9.54 9.70 -14.65
C LYS A 157 8.34 10.39 -15.33
N GLU A 158 7.53 9.67 -16.09
CA GLU A 158 6.44 10.24 -16.90
C GLU A 158 5.04 10.06 -16.31
N GLU A 159 4.86 9.22 -15.30
CA GLU A 159 3.56 9.13 -14.63
C GLU A 159 3.43 10.27 -13.61
N LYS A 160 3.09 11.45 -14.15
CA LYS A 160 2.37 12.47 -13.39
C LYS A 160 1.05 11.85 -12.94
N TYR A 161 1.01 11.41 -11.69
CA TYR A 161 -0.26 11.18 -11.01
C TYR A 161 -0.71 12.50 -10.41
N GLU A 162 -1.60 13.19 -11.15
CA GLU A 162 -2.51 14.21 -10.61
C GLU A 162 -3.40 13.63 -9.51
#